data_AF-A0A958Q7M3-F1
#
_entry.id   AF-A0A958Q7M3-F1
#
_cell.length_a   1.000
_cell.length_b   1.000
_cell.length_c   1.000
_cell.angle_alpha   90.00
_cell.angle_beta   90.00
_cell.angle_gamma   90.00
#
_symmetry.space_group_name_H-M   'P 1'
#
loop_
_entity.id
_entity.type
_entity.pdbx_description
1 polymer ?
#
loop_
_entity_poly.entity_id
_entity_poly.type
_entity_poly.pdbx_seq_one_letter_code
_entity_poly.pdbx_strand_id
1 'polypeptide(L)'
;MDGLNPKEQLKVIRQAVVPQIQRASQIYSWELKPSLHEAGVELLSWNELTSKEQIWAKEYFTQRIFPLLTPLAVDAGHPFPFMSNLSASLGVALSNPGRNDALFARVKISSIEPQWILLNPDSFGNLYRFVSVKELVLEHLSLFFPKMEILECMPFRITRNIALEVDEEESDDLRELMEEELRQRRKGMVVRLEHGPDPEKWILEFLREELDLHPHDVYEVSDELEYSSLRSVVRLPIADLKYKPWTPVTPPALREETSFFNLLRTRDILVHHPYESFSSSVERFVREAAEDPRVRSIKMTVYRVGDETPIIPLLIEAAARGKDVVCLVELKARFDERRNMAWAQKLEDAGVHVIYGIAGLKIHAKTLLVIRDEVDGIRGYAHIGTGNYHFETANLYTDLGLFTAKESYIEELIHFFHYLTGRSNKDHYEHLFVAPVNMSSRFLSLVERECEHHRSGRPAHIVAKMNNLEDREIIEALYRASQVGVKIDLIIRTVCCLRPGVMHLSENIRVISIVGRLLEHSRLYYFRNGQEEPADGEFSIGSADWMSRNLHRRVEVIAPVEERSHKRRLWTLLDLALNDPCLAWELDGTGSYTRHISQEEEDTLVSSQ
;
A
#
# COMPACT_ATOMS: atom_id res chain seq x y z
N MET A 1 -7.96 -15.17 19.87
CA MET A 1 -6.87 -15.73 19.06
C MET A 1 -7.12 -17.22 18.87
N ASP A 2 -6.74 -17.74 17.71
CA ASP A 2 -6.91 -19.13 17.24
C ASP A 2 -6.20 -20.21 18.08
N GLY A 3 -5.32 -19.81 19.01
CA GLY A 3 -4.65 -20.70 19.95
C GLY A 3 -3.46 -21.45 19.36
N LEU A 4 -3.04 -21.09 18.14
CA LEU A 4 -1.92 -21.72 17.45
C LEU A 4 -0.60 -21.14 17.92
N ASN A 5 0.40 -22.00 18.11
CA ASN A 5 1.77 -21.53 18.31
C ASN A 5 2.39 -21.09 16.95
N PRO A 6 3.50 -20.33 16.93
CA PRO A 6 4.08 -19.82 15.69
C PRO A 6 4.40 -20.89 14.64
N LYS A 7 4.83 -22.09 15.06
CA LYS A 7 5.15 -23.18 14.12
C LYS A 7 3.88 -23.75 13.48
N GLU A 8 2.82 -23.91 14.27
CA GLU A 8 1.51 -24.34 13.77
C GLU A 8 0.93 -23.30 12.80
N GLN A 9 1.05 -22.02 13.13
CA GLN A 9 0.60 -20.94 12.26
C GLN A 9 1.33 -20.94 10.92
N LEU A 10 2.66 -21.08 10.91
CA LEU A 10 3.45 -21.18 9.67
C LEU A 10 3.05 -22.39 8.83
N LYS A 11 2.72 -23.51 9.47
CA LYS A 11 2.22 -24.71 8.77
C LYS A 11 0.87 -24.44 8.10
N VAL A 12 -0.07 -23.81 8.79
CA VAL A 12 -1.38 -23.45 8.23
C VAL A 12 -1.24 -22.44 7.09
N ILE A 13 -0.38 -21.42 7.25
CA ILE A 13 -0.06 -20.46 6.18
C ILE A 13 0.49 -21.19 4.96
N ARG A 14 1.47 -22.10 5.12
CA ARG A 14 2.03 -22.85 4.01
C ARG A 14 0.98 -23.72 3.31
N GLN A 15 0.09 -24.36 4.06
CA GLN A 15 -1.02 -25.16 3.51
C GLN A 15 -1.98 -24.33 2.65
N ALA A 16 -2.19 -23.06 2.98
CA ALA A 16 -3.01 -22.14 2.17
C ALA A 16 -2.24 -21.56 0.97
N VAL A 17 -0.96 -21.19 1.15
CA VAL A 17 -0.15 -20.48 0.15
C VAL A 17 0.28 -21.38 -1.01
N VAL A 18 0.63 -22.65 -0.75
CA VAL A 18 1.11 -23.56 -1.82
C VAL A 18 0.05 -23.75 -2.92
N PRO A 19 -1.22 -24.08 -2.61
CA PRO A 19 -2.26 -24.14 -3.63
C PRO A 19 -2.52 -22.81 -4.35
N GLN A 20 -2.38 -21.67 -3.66
CA GLN A 20 -2.54 -20.34 -4.26
C GLN A 20 -1.45 -20.04 -5.31
N ILE A 21 -0.20 -20.41 -5.03
CA ILE A 21 0.93 -20.29 -5.97
C ILE A 21 0.66 -21.14 -7.22
N GLN A 22 0.20 -22.39 -7.04
CA GLN A 22 -0.15 -23.27 -8.14
C GLN A 22 -1.31 -22.72 -8.97
N ARG A 23 -2.36 -22.19 -8.33
CA ARG A 23 -3.50 -21.58 -9.02
C ARG A 23 -3.08 -20.34 -9.81
N ALA A 24 -2.20 -19.50 -9.26
CA ALA A 24 -1.66 -18.33 -9.97
C ALA A 24 -0.89 -18.74 -11.23
N SER A 25 -0.10 -19.82 -11.15
CA SER A 25 0.63 -20.38 -12.30
C SER A 25 -0.33 -20.89 -13.38
N GLN A 26 -1.36 -21.65 -13.00
CA GLN A 26 -2.39 -22.12 -13.92
C GLN A 26 -3.14 -20.97 -14.61
N ILE A 27 -3.55 -19.94 -13.87
CA ILE A 27 -4.20 -18.76 -14.45
C ILE A 27 -3.27 -18.10 -15.47
N TYR A 28 -1.99 -17.94 -15.14
CA TYR A 28 -1.03 -17.34 -16.05
C TYR A 28 -0.88 -18.15 -17.34
N SER A 29 -0.66 -19.46 -17.23
CA SER A 29 -0.33 -20.28 -18.40
C SER A 29 -1.52 -20.78 -19.20
N TRP A 30 -2.67 -21.02 -18.58
CA TRP A 30 -3.84 -21.59 -19.26
C TRP A 30 -4.92 -20.56 -19.57
N GLU A 31 -4.92 -19.40 -18.92
CA GLU A 31 -5.91 -18.34 -19.14
C GLU A 31 -5.22 -17.09 -19.75
N LEU A 32 -4.26 -16.48 -19.05
CA LEU A 32 -3.69 -15.19 -19.47
C LEU A 32 -2.83 -15.26 -20.73
N LYS A 33 -1.88 -16.21 -20.83
CA LYS A 33 -1.03 -16.36 -22.02
C LYS A 33 -1.85 -16.61 -23.29
N PRO A 34 -2.80 -17.56 -23.32
CA PRO A 34 -3.67 -17.75 -24.48
C PRO A 34 -4.49 -16.51 -24.84
N SER A 35 -5.12 -15.84 -23.86
CA SER A 35 -5.89 -14.63 -24.14
C SER A 35 -5.03 -13.47 -24.65
N LEU A 36 -3.80 -13.32 -24.16
CA LEU A 36 -2.84 -12.36 -24.70
C LEU A 36 -2.50 -12.68 -26.16
N HIS A 37 -2.24 -13.96 -26.48
CA HIS A 37 -1.95 -14.40 -27.83
C HIS A 37 -3.12 -14.10 -28.79
N GLU A 38 -4.35 -14.41 -28.41
CA GLU A 38 -5.57 -14.08 -29.18
C GLU A 38 -5.71 -12.56 -29.43
N ALA A 39 -5.26 -11.75 -28.47
CA ALA A 39 -5.25 -10.29 -28.59
C ALA A 39 -3.99 -9.73 -29.30
N GLY A 40 -3.19 -10.58 -29.93
CA GLY A 40 -1.99 -10.18 -30.68
C GLY A 40 -0.78 -9.85 -29.80
N VAL A 41 -0.67 -10.45 -28.62
CA VAL A 41 0.49 -10.30 -27.72
C VAL A 41 1.08 -11.68 -27.40
N GLU A 42 2.29 -11.93 -27.88
CA GLU A 42 2.95 -13.22 -27.74
C GLU A 42 4.13 -13.13 -26.78
N LEU A 43 4.15 -14.03 -25.79
CA LEU A 43 5.22 -14.19 -24.81
C LEU A 43 6.01 -15.46 -25.16
N LEU A 44 7.13 -15.28 -25.86
CA LEU A 44 7.83 -16.34 -26.57
C LEU A 44 9.05 -16.83 -25.78
N SER A 45 9.29 -18.14 -25.89
CA SER A 45 10.58 -18.77 -25.61
C SER A 45 11.55 -18.59 -26.77
N TRP A 46 12.83 -18.85 -26.54
CA TRP A 46 13.86 -18.71 -27.58
C TRP A 46 13.58 -19.52 -28.87
N ASN A 47 13.01 -20.71 -28.72
CA ASN A 47 12.74 -21.63 -29.85
C ASN A 47 11.53 -21.22 -30.70
N GLU A 48 10.68 -20.32 -30.19
CA GLU A 48 9.52 -19.78 -30.90
C GLU A 48 9.86 -18.50 -31.69
N LEU A 49 11.08 -18.01 -31.54
CA LEU A 49 11.60 -16.88 -32.30
C LEU A 49 11.93 -17.30 -33.74
N THR A 50 11.62 -16.42 -34.68
CA THR A 50 12.10 -16.57 -36.06
C THR A 50 13.62 -16.40 -36.12
N SER A 51 14.27 -16.91 -37.16
CA SER A 51 15.73 -16.76 -37.30
C SER A 51 16.21 -15.30 -37.32
N LYS A 52 15.38 -14.38 -37.85
CA LYS A 52 15.68 -12.94 -37.80
C LYS A 52 15.60 -12.38 -36.38
N GLU A 53 14.58 -12.78 -35.64
CA GLU A 53 14.41 -12.37 -34.23
C GLU A 53 15.50 -12.94 -33.34
N GLN A 54 15.95 -14.18 -33.56
CA GLN A 54 17.08 -14.76 -32.84
C GLN A 54 18.37 -13.97 -33.07
N ILE A 55 18.65 -13.57 -34.32
CA ILE A 55 19.82 -12.73 -34.64
C ILE A 55 19.73 -11.39 -33.90
N TRP A 56 18.58 -10.72 -33.98
CA TRP A 56 18.36 -9.44 -33.31
C TRP A 56 18.47 -9.57 -31.79
N ALA A 57 17.82 -10.58 -31.20
CA ALA A 57 17.77 -10.80 -29.76
C ALA A 57 19.15 -11.14 -29.20
N LYS A 58 19.97 -11.89 -29.95
CA LYS A 58 21.38 -12.14 -29.64
C LYS A 58 22.20 -10.87 -29.65
N GLU A 59 22.02 -10.01 -30.65
CA GLU A 59 22.71 -8.71 -30.72
C GLU A 59 22.31 -7.81 -29.55
N TYR A 60 21.01 -7.69 -29.29
CA TYR A 60 20.46 -6.97 -28.15
C TYR A 60 21.03 -7.49 -26.82
N PHE A 61 21.02 -8.82 -26.64
CA PHE A 61 21.60 -9.47 -25.47
C PHE A 61 23.08 -9.09 -25.30
N THR A 62 23.88 -9.25 -26.35
CA THR A 62 25.33 -9.04 -26.28
C THR A 62 25.69 -7.57 -26.02
N GLN A 63 24.93 -6.62 -26.57
CA GLN A 63 25.22 -5.18 -26.45
C GLN A 63 24.61 -4.54 -25.19
N ARG A 64 23.46 -5.02 -24.73
CA ARG A 64 22.66 -4.35 -23.68
C ARG A 64 22.58 -5.15 -22.39
N ILE A 65 22.37 -6.46 -22.48
CA ILE A 65 22.13 -7.31 -21.30
C ILE A 65 23.45 -7.84 -20.75
N PHE A 66 24.26 -8.52 -21.58
CA PHE A 66 25.49 -9.18 -21.18
C PHE A 66 26.46 -8.28 -20.38
N PRO A 67 26.72 -7.01 -20.77
CA PRO A 67 27.64 -6.15 -20.01
C PRO A 67 27.15 -5.78 -18.60
N LEU A 68 25.85 -5.93 -18.32
CA LEU A 68 25.23 -5.63 -17.03
C LEU A 68 25.22 -6.82 -16.07
N LEU A 69 25.54 -8.03 -16.58
CA LEU A 69 25.48 -9.26 -15.80
C LEU A 69 26.89 -9.67 -15.37
N THR A 70 27.03 -10.02 -14.10
CA THR A 70 28.30 -10.52 -13.54
C THR A 70 28.08 -11.92 -13.00
N PRO A 71 28.70 -12.95 -13.61
CA PRO A 71 28.67 -14.29 -13.06
C PRO A 71 29.53 -14.34 -11.80
N LEU A 72 29.04 -15.02 -10.76
CA LEU A 72 29.75 -15.22 -9.49
C LEU A 72 29.91 -16.72 -9.25
N ALA A 73 31.13 -17.23 -9.45
CA ALA A 73 31.48 -18.61 -9.12
C ALA A 73 31.72 -18.76 -7.60
N VAL A 74 31.41 -19.93 -7.06
CA VAL A 74 31.60 -20.29 -5.66
C VAL A 74 32.58 -21.46 -5.57
N ASP A 75 33.68 -21.26 -4.83
CA ASP A 75 34.73 -22.24 -4.60
C ASP A 75 35.48 -21.94 -3.27
N ALA A 76 36.54 -22.70 -2.97
CA ALA A 76 37.31 -22.52 -1.72
C ALA A 76 37.97 -21.13 -1.57
N GLY A 77 38.26 -20.44 -2.67
CA GLY A 77 38.78 -19.07 -2.68
C GLY A 77 37.70 -17.99 -2.83
N HIS A 78 36.51 -18.37 -3.30
CA HIS A 78 35.38 -17.47 -3.55
C HIS A 78 34.15 -17.96 -2.77
N PRO A 79 33.91 -17.46 -1.54
CA PRO A 79 32.78 -17.91 -0.73
C PRO A 79 31.45 -17.50 -1.36
N PHE A 80 30.38 -18.17 -0.92
CA PHE A 80 29.04 -17.94 -1.42
C PHE A 80 28.63 -16.46 -1.29
N PRO A 81 28.20 -15.82 -2.39
CA PRO A 81 28.01 -14.38 -2.41
C PRO A 81 26.71 -13.96 -1.71
N PHE A 82 26.70 -12.72 -1.23
CA PHE A 82 25.46 -12.09 -0.79
C PHE A 82 24.42 -12.03 -1.93
N MET A 83 23.17 -12.35 -1.62
CA MET A 83 22.06 -12.28 -2.56
C MET A 83 21.02 -11.25 -2.14
N SER A 84 20.67 -10.32 -3.03
CA SER A 84 19.66 -9.29 -2.73
C SER A 84 18.26 -9.89 -2.51
N ASN A 85 17.45 -9.25 -1.67
CA ASN A 85 16.05 -9.64 -1.48
C ASN A 85 15.27 -9.60 -2.80
N LEU A 86 14.37 -10.57 -3.01
CA LEU A 86 13.51 -10.72 -4.20
C LEU A 86 14.28 -10.81 -5.52
N SER A 87 15.59 -11.07 -5.52
CA SER A 87 16.37 -11.16 -6.75
C SER A 87 16.12 -12.47 -7.47
N ALA A 88 15.66 -12.41 -8.71
CA ALA A 88 15.71 -13.54 -9.64
C ALA A 88 17.16 -13.80 -10.07
N SER A 89 17.55 -15.06 -10.13
CA SER A 89 18.90 -15.51 -10.46
C SER A 89 18.85 -16.86 -11.16
N LEU A 90 19.92 -17.19 -11.89
CA LEU A 90 20.19 -18.53 -12.39
C LEU A 90 21.31 -19.13 -11.56
N GLY A 91 21.08 -20.32 -11.02
CA GLY A 91 22.12 -21.19 -10.51
C GLY A 91 22.62 -22.05 -11.65
N VAL A 92 23.93 -22.18 -11.78
CA VAL A 92 24.58 -22.89 -12.89
C VAL A 92 25.55 -23.88 -12.30
N ALA A 93 25.37 -25.16 -12.63
CA ALA A 93 26.34 -26.21 -12.34
C ALA A 93 27.35 -26.28 -13.49
N LEU A 94 28.62 -26.08 -13.16
CA LEU A 94 29.73 -26.05 -14.11
C LEU A 94 30.69 -27.19 -13.81
N SER A 95 31.38 -27.69 -14.83
CA SER A 95 32.57 -28.54 -14.65
C SER A 95 33.73 -28.00 -15.49
N ASN A 96 34.95 -28.29 -15.02
CA ASN A 96 36.13 -28.14 -15.86
C ASN A 96 36.16 -29.28 -16.88
N PRO A 97 36.53 -29.03 -18.16
CA PRO A 97 36.63 -30.09 -19.17
C PRO A 97 37.48 -31.26 -18.67
N GLY A 98 36.89 -32.47 -18.73
CA GLY A 98 37.56 -33.71 -18.30
C GLY A 98 37.65 -33.91 -16.78
N ARG A 99 36.96 -33.11 -15.96
CA ARG A 99 36.78 -33.35 -14.52
C ARG A 99 35.31 -33.64 -14.20
N ASN A 100 35.08 -34.25 -13.03
CA ASN A 100 33.73 -34.61 -12.54
C ASN A 100 33.28 -33.77 -11.33
N ASP A 101 34.07 -32.76 -10.91
CA ASP A 101 33.70 -31.86 -9.82
C ASP A 101 32.77 -30.75 -10.33
N ALA A 102 31.55 -30.70 -9.77
CA ALA A 102 30.61 -29.63 -10.04
C ALA A 102 30.97 -28.37 -9.23
N LEU A 103 31.03 -27.24 -9.91
CA LEU A 103 31.20 -25.90 -9.37
C LEU A 103 29.90 -25.13 -9.51
N PHE A 104 29.50 -24.41 -8.47
CA PHE A 104 28.31 -23.57 -8.53
C PHE A 104 28.70 -22.18 -9.04
N ALA A 105 27.93 -21.65 -9.99
CA ALA A 105 27.98 -20.25 -10.35
C ALA A 105 26.58 -19.63 -10.33
N ARG A 106 26.52 -18.36 -9.95
CA ARG A 106 25.29 -17.57 -9.97
C ARG A 106 25.36 -16.52 -11.06
N VAL A 107 24.30 -16.39 -11.83
CA VAL A 107 24.06 -15.23 -12.71
C VAL A 107 22.81 -14.50 -12.20
N LYS A 108 22.98 -13.30 -11.65
CA LYS A 108 21.85 -12.49 -11.20
C LYS A 108 21.15 -11.86 -12.40
N ILE A 109 19.84 -12.06 -12.56
CA ILE A 109 19.08 -11.39 -13.61
C ILE A 109 18.91 -9.92 -13.20
N SER A 110 19.42 -9.00 -14.03
CA SER A 110 19.33 -7.57 -13.75
C SER A 110 17.90 -7.07 -13.89
N SER A 111 17.42 -6.32 -12.91
CA SER A 111 16.13 -5.64 -12.94
C SER A 111 16.19 -4.22 -13.54
N ILE A 112 17.36 -3.80 -14.03
CA ILE A 112 17.56 -2.49 -14.66
C ILE A 112 16.84 -2.44 -16.00
N GLU A 113 16.96 -3.52 -16.79
CA GLU A 113 16.24 -3.67 -18.05
C GLU A 113 14.83 -4.21 -17.83
N PRO A 114 13.86 -3.85 -18.69
CA PRO A 114 12.55 -4.50 -18.72
C PRO A 114 12.71 -6.02 -18.82
N GLN A 115 11.98 -6.77 -18.00
CA GLN A 115 12.13 -8.23 -17.95
C GLN A 115 11.56 -8.95 -19.18
N TRP A 116 10.62 -8.31 -19.89
CA TRP A 116 10.16 -8.74 -21.21
C TRP A 116 10.53 -7.68 -22.25
N ILE A 117 11.32 -8.10 -23.24
CA ILE A 117 11.88 -7.28 -24.32
C ILE A 117 11.02 -7.45 -25.57
N LEU A 118 10.59 -6.33 -26.16
CA LEU A 118 9.87 -6.31 -27.42
C LEU A 118 10.85 -6.51 -28.59
N LEU A 119 10.64 -7.53 -29.41
CA LEU A 119 11.61 -8.00 -30.43
C LEU A 119 11.73 -7.11 -31.67
N ASN A 120 10.73 -6.28 -31.96
CA ASN A 120 10.71 -5.36 -33.10
C ASN A 120 9.96 -4.07 -32.72
N PRO A 121 10.57 -3.16 -31.95
CA PRO A 121 9.86 -1.96 -31.47
C PRO A 121 9.38 -1.05 -32.60
N ASP A 122 10.03 -1.09 -33.77
CA ASP A 122 9.69 -0.24 -34.91
C ASP A 122 8.58 -0.84 -35.81
N SER A 123 8.25 -2.13 -35.64
CA SER A 123 7.13 -2.78 -36.33
C SER A 123 5.86 -2.59 -35.53
N PHE A 124 5.39 -1.34 -35.44
CA PHE A 124 4.06 -1.04 -34.91
C PHE A 124 2.99 -1.57 -35.89
N GLY A 125 2.42 -2.74 -35.60
CA GLY A 125 1.30 -3.30 -36.36
C GLY A 125 0.86 -4.67 -35.82
N ASN A 126 -0.40 -4.77 -35.40
CA ASN A 126 -1.22 -5.90 -34.90
C ASN A 126 -0.61 -6.99 -33.98
N LEU A 127 0.69 -7.26 -33.96
CA LEU A 127 1.31 -8.35 -33.23
C LEU A 127 2.52 -7.86 -32.43
N TYR A 128 2.46 -7.99 -31.10
CA TYR A 128 3.53 -7.65 -30.18
C TYR A 128 4.21 -8.93 -29.69
N ARG A 129 5.48 -9.11 -30.05
CA ARG A 129 6.25 -10.32 -29.74
C ARG A 129 7.33 -10.00 -28.70
N PHE A 130 7.29 -10.69 -27.57
CA PHE A 130 8.22 -10.51 -26.47
C PHE A 130 9.06 -11.74 -26.23
N VAL A 131 10.32 -11.52 -25.82
CA VAL A 131 11.18 -12.54 -25.22
C VAL A 131 11.62 -12.08 -23.83
N SER A 132 11.69 -13.00 -22.86
CA SER A 132 12.12 -12.63 -21.51
C SER A 132 13.64 -12.51 -21.42
N VAL A 133 14.14 -11.62 -20.56
CA VAL A 133 15.60 -11.52 -20.27
C VAL A 133 16.12 -12.85 -19.73
N LYS A 134 15.32 -13.57 -18.93
CA LYS A 134 15.62 -14.92 -18.44
C LYS A 134 15.94 -15.89 -19.59
N GLU A 135 15.10 -15.95 -20.61
CA GLU A 135 15.31 -16.79 -21.82
C GLU A 135 16.61 -16.40 -22.54
N LEU A 136 16.86 -15.11 -22.72
CA LEU A 136 18.07 -14.64 -23.39
C LEU A 136 19.36 -15.03 -22.64
N VAL A 137 19.33 -14.94 -21.30
CA VAL A 137 20.46 -15.35 -20.46
C VAL A 137 20.66 -16.86 -20.49
N LEU A 138 19.58 -17.65 -20.44
CA LEU A 138 19.64 -19.11 -20.52
C LEU A 138 20.26 -19.58 -21.84
N GLU A 139 19.77 -19.07 -22.96
CA GLU A 139 20.29 -19.44 -24.28
C GLU A 139 21.78 -19.09 -24.45
N HIS A 140 22.19 -17.92 -23.95
CA HIS A 140 23.55 -17.41 -24.14
C HIS A 140 24.46 -17.66 -22.93
N LEU A 141 24.11 -18.62 -22.07
CA LEU A 141 24.81 -18.86 -20.81
C LEU A 141 26.29 -19.21 -21.02
N SER A 142 26.60 -19.87 -22.13
CA SER A 142 27.97 -20.22 -22.55
C SER A 142 28.91 -19.02 -22.71
N LEU A 143 28.37 -17.81 -22.98
CA LEU A 143 29.18 -16.59 -23.09
C LEU A 143 29.76 -16.15 -21.74
N PHE A 144 29.12 -16.51 -20.62
CA PHE A 144 29.62 -16.20 -19.28
C PHE A 144 30.74 -17.14 -18.82
N PHE A 145 30.77 -18.37 -19.35
CA PHE A 145 31.64 -19.44 -18.87
C PHE A 145 32.46 -20.06 -20.02
N PRO A 146 33.34 -19.26 -20.67
CA PRO A 146 34.13 -19.76 -21.79
C PRO A 146 35.02 -20.92 -21.34
N LYS A 147 35.02 -22.01 -22.13
CA LYS A 147 35.80 -23.23 -21.89
C LYS A 147 35.39 -24.07 -20.66
N MET A 148 34.27 -23.75 -20.02
CA MET A 148 33.67 -24.60 -18.99
C MET A 148 32.57 -25.46 -19.62
N GLU A 149 32.32 -26.63 -19.05
CA GLU A 149 31.16 -27.45 -19.38
C GLU A 149 30.00 -27.01 -18.48
N ILE A 150 28.92 -26.51 -19.09
CA ILE A 150 27.67 -26.24 -18.36
C ILE A 150 26.94 -27.58 -18.24
N LEU A 151 26.81 -28.07 -17.03
CA LEU A 151 26.12 -29.33 -16.74
C LEU A 151 24.61 -29.10 -16.73
N GLU A 152 24.18 -28.17 -15.91
CA GLU A 152 22.78 -27.89 -15.63
C GLU A 152 22.58 -26.44 -15.19
N CYS A 153 21.34 -25.95 -15.28
CA CYS A 153 20.97 -24.64 -14.78
C CYS A 153 19.58 -24.65 -14.15
N MET A 154 19.38 -23.78 -13.17
CA MET A 154 18.11 -23.68 -12.45
C MET A 154 17.77 -22.22 -12.14
N PRO A 155 16.61 -21.71 -12.61
CA PRO A 155 16.13 -20.40 -12.19
C PRO A 155 15.62 -20.46 -10.76
N PHE A 156 16.01 -19.46 -9.96
CA PHE A 156 15.57 -19.35 -8.58
C PHE A 156 15.42 -17.89 -8.14
N ARG A 157 14.66 -17.68 -7.07
CA ARG A 157 14.43 -16.39 -6.44
C ARG A 157 14.43 -16.58 -4.93
N ILE A 158 14.98 -15.61 -4.21
CA ILE A 158 15.00 -15.65 -2.74
C ILE A 158 14.19 -14.53 -2.13
N THR A 159 13.59 -14.80 -0.97
CA THR A 159 13.01 -13.77 -0.09
C THR A 159 13.80 -13.71 1.20
N ARG A 160 14.17 -12.51 1.63
CA ARG A 160 14.82 -12.23 2.90
C ARG A 160 13.87 -11.59 3.88
N ASN A 161 14.06 -11.88 5.16
CA ASN A 161 13.46 -11.08 6.21
C ASN A 161 14.15 -9.72 6.25
N ILE A 162 13.39 -8.65 6.04
CA ILE A 162 13.89 -7.26 6.09
C ILE A 162 13.49 -6.56 7.39
N ALA A 163 12.76 -7.24 8.29
CA ALA A 163 12.43 -6.71 9.60
C ALA A 163 13.63 -6.88 10.55
N LEU A 164 14.39 -5.80 10.73
CA LEU A 164 15.26 -5.63 11.89
C LEU A 164 14.58 -4.64 12.83
N GLU A 165 14.34 -5.05 14.07
CA GLU A 165 13.98 -4.12 15.14
C GLU A 165 15.31 -3.67 15.75
N VAL A 166 15.71 -2.42 15.49
CA VAL A 166 16.86 -1.80 16.17
C VAL A 166 16.33 -1.24 17.49
N ASP A 167 17.09 -1.45 18.56
CA ASP A 167 16.73 -0.97 19.89
C ASP A 167 16.77 0.57 19.91
N GLU A 168 15.63 1.19 20.14
CA GLU A 168 15.47 2.65 20.09
C GLU A 168 16.04 3.33 21.35
N GLU A 169 16.43 2.56 22.36
CA GLU A 169 16.95 3.08 23.64
C GLU A 169 18.45 3.44 23.59
N GLU A 170 19.19 3.04 22.55
CA GLU A 170 20.66 3.19 22.50
C GLU A 170 21.16 4.46 21.78
N SER A 171 20.32 5.25 21.10
CA SER A 171 20.76 6.47 20.39
C SER A 171 19.70 7.58 20.36
N ASP A 172 20.15 8.82 20.60
CA ASP A 172 19.32 10.03 20.60
C ASP A 172 18.97 10.57 19.19
N ASP A 173 19.66 10.10 18.13
CA ASP A 173 19.42 10.54 16.75
C ASP A 173 18.76 9.44 15.89
N LEU A 174 17.45 9.61 15.65
CA LEU A 174 16.64 8.72 14.81
C LEU A 174 17.21 8.58 13.39
N ARG A 175 17.89 9.61 12.88
CA ARG A 175 18.45 9.65 11.54
C ARG A 175 19.62 8.69 11.40
N GLU A 176 20.56 8.72 12.35
CA GLU A 176 21.73 7.84 12.37
C GLU A 176 21.33 6.37 12.59
N LEU A 177 20.38 6.12 13.51
CA LEU A 177 19.81 4.79 13.73
C LEU A 177 19.24 4.19 12.45
N MET A 178 18.56 5.00 11.64
CA MET A 178 17.95 4.56 10.40
C MET A 178 18.96 4.31 9.28
N GLU A 179 20.05 5.06 9.22
CA GLU A 179 21.16 4.77 8.29
C GLU A 179 21.83 3.43 8.63
N GLU A 180 22.03 3.15 9.92
CA GLU A 180 22.57 1.87 10.38
C GLU A 180 21.57 0.73 10.16
N GLU A 181 20.27 0.92 10.43
CA GLU A 181 19.22 -0.06 10.10
C GLU A 181 19.24 -0.39 8.60
N LEU A 182 19.30 0.61 7.72
CA LEU A 182 19.39 0.41 6.26
C LEU A 182 20.64 -0.36 5.85
N ARG A 183 21.76 -0.18 6.57
CA ARG A 183 23.00 -0.93 6.35
C ARG A 183 22.86 -2.37 6.84
N GLN A 184 22.25 -2.61 7.99
CA GLN A 184 22.06 -3.94 8.56
C GLN A 184 20.97 -4.74 7.85
N ARG A 185 19.93 -4.10 7.30
CA ARG A 185 18.87 -4.75 6.49
C ARG A 185 19.43 -5.53 5.30
N ARG A 186 20.60 -5.13 4.79
CA ARG A 186 21.34 -5.89 3.77
C ARG A 186 21.84 -7.25 4.28
N LYS A 187 21.73 -7.58 5.56
CA LYS A 187 22.19 -8.85 6.15
C LYS A 187 21.05 -9.77 6.62
N GLY A 188 19.79 -9.39 6.42
CA GLY A 188 18.64 -10.19 6.89
C GLY A 188 18.66 -11.63 6.33
N MET A 189 18.25 -12.60 7.16
CA MET A 189 18.27 -14.02 6.79
C MET A 189 17.35 -14.31 5.60
N VAL A 190 17.71 -15.31 4.79
CA VAL A 190 16.82 -15.84 3.75
C VAL A 190 15.74 -16.67 4.45
N VAL A 191 14.48 -16.47 4.06
CA VAL A 191 13.31 -17.15 4.64
C VAL A 191 12.49 -17.90 3.60
N ARG A 192 12.82 -17.73 2.31
CA ARG A 192 12.14 -18.43 1.22
C ARG A 192 13.06 -18.59 0.02
N LEU A 193 13.04 -19.77 -0.59
CA LEU A 193 13.63 -20.06 -1.89
C LEU A 193 12.50 -20.52 -2.83
N GLU A 194 12.35 -19.84 -3.95
CA GLU A 194 11.42 -20.15 -5.03
C GLU A 194 12.22 -20.66 -6.24
N HIS A 195 11.79 -21.74 -6.88
CA HIS A 195 12.43 -22.30 -8.06
C HIS A 195 11.40 -22.72 -9.12
N GLY A 196 11.86 -22.87 -10.37
CA GLY A 196 11.04 -23.40 -11.47
C GLY A 196 10.72 -24.90 -11.33
N PRO A 197 9.85 -25.47 -12.19
CA PRO A 197 9.57 -26.91 -12.17
C PRO A 197 10.83 -27.73 -12.48
N ASP A 198 10.82 -29.00 -12.04
CA ASP A 198 11.90 -29.97 -12.28
C ASP A 198 13.30 -29.45 -11.91
N PRO A 199 13.51 -29.00 -10.64
CA PRO A 199 14.78 -28.42 -10.23
C PRO A 199 15.92 -29.44 -10.34
N GLU A 200 17.09 -28.98 -10.77
CA GLU A 200 18.30 -29.77 -10.61
C GLU A 200 18.59 -29.92 -9.10
N LYS A 201 18.69 -31.18 -8.65
CA LYS A 201 18.72 -31.55 -7.23
C LYS A 201 19.99 -31.09 -6.51
N TRP A 202 21.15 -31.21 -7.17
CA TRP A 202 22.42 -30.74 -6.64
C TRP A 202 22.41 -29.22 -6.45
N ILE A 203 21.95 -28.43 -7.42
CA ILE A 203 21.85 -26.97 -7.32
C ILE A 203 20.89 -26.58 -6.21
N LEU A 204 19.73 -27.23 -6.14
CA LEU A 204 18.73 -26.95 -5.11
C LEU A 204 19.25 -27.24 -3.71
N GLU A 205 19.90 -28.38 -3.51
CA GLU A 205 20.46 -28.76 -2.21
C GLU A 205 21.63 -27.85 -1.82
N PHE A 206 22.52 -27.54 -2.77
CA PHE A 206 23.60 -26.58 -2.57
C PHE A 206 23.08 -25.22 -2.10
N LEU A 207 22.06 -24.68 -2.78
CA LEU A 207 21.41 -23.41 -2.39
C LEU A 207 20.74 -23.52 -1.03
N ARG A 208 20.10 -24.65 -0.71
CA ARG A 208 19.42 -24.87 0.56
C ARG A 208 20.40 -24.86 1.73
N GLU A 209 21.54 -25.54 1.58
CA GLU A 209 22.58 -25.60 2.60
C GLU A 209 23.29 -24.24 2.78
N GLU A 210 23.74 -23.61 1.70
CA GLU A 210 24.43 -22.31 1.74
C GLU A 210 23.53 -21.17 2.26
N LEU A 211 22.22 -21.28 2.09
CA LEU A 211 21.24 -20.29 2.57
C LEU A 211 20.63 -20.65 3.94
N ASP A 212 21.03 -21.78 4.54
CA ASP A 212 20.50 -22.31 5.81
C ASP A 212 18.96 -22.42 5.82
N LEU A 213 18.41 -23.05 4.77
CA LEU A 213 16.96 -23.19 4.58
C LEU A 213 16.44 -24.58 4.94
N HIS A 214 15.28 -24.64 5.58
CA HIS A 214 14.56 -25.89 5.77
C HIS A 214 13.83 -26.28 4.47
N PRO A 215 13.57 -27.57 4.20
CA PRO A 215 12.70 -27.99 3.09
C PRO A 215 11.30 -27.34 3.06
N HIS A 216 10.85 -26.77 4.18
CA HIS A 216 9.57 -26.05 4.28
C HIS A 216 9.67 -24.56 3.85
N ASP A 217 10.87 -24.07 3.58
CA ASP A 217 11.13 -22.71 3.07
C ASP A 217 11.30 -22.72 1.55
N VAL A 218 11.27 -23.91 0.93
CA VAL A 218 11.40 -24.12 -0.51
C VAL A 218 10.03 -24.23 -1.16
N TYR A 219 9.85 -23.52 -2.27
CA TYR A 219 8.59 -23.42 -3.01
C TYR A 219 8.86 -23.61 -4.51
N GLU A 220 8.18 -24.58 -5.09
CA GLU A 220 8.14 -24.74 -6.55
C GLU A 220 7.07 -23.81 -7.13
N VAL A 221 7.45 -23.09 -8.19
CA VAL A 221 6.56 -22.23 -8.98
C VAL A 221 6.60 -22.74 -10.41
N SER A 222 5.45 -23.18 -10.94
CA SER A 222 5.40 -23.92 -12.21
C SER A 222 5.70 -23.05 -13.44
N ASP A 223 5.60 -21.73 -13.33
CA ASP A 223 5.77 -20.80 -14.46
C ASP A 223 6.72 -19.64 -14.15
N GLU A 224 6.20 -18.43 -13.97
CA GLU A 224 7.03 -17.24 -13.78
C GLU A 224 7.33 -17.01 -12.29
N LEU A 225 8.62 -16.88 -11.95
CA LEU A 225 9.07 -16.63 -10.57
C LEU A 225 8.61 -15.27 -10.04
N GLU A 226 8.29 -14.35 -10.95
CA GLU A 226 7.83 -13.01 -10.62
C GLU A 226 6.93 -12.40 -11.71
N TYR A 227 5.64 -12.28 -11.41
CA TYR A 227 4.68 -11.65 -12.34
C TYR A 227 4.84 -10.13 -12.49
N SER A 228 5.61 -9.47 -11.62
CA SER A 228 5.90 -8.03 -11.78
C SER A 228 6.72 -7.75 -13.06
N SER A 229 7.39 -8.78 -13.60
CA SER A 229 8.06 -8.75 -14.90
C SER A 229 7.13 -8.31 -16.04
N LEU A 230 5.83 -8.65 -15.97
CA LEU A 230 4.83 -8.35 -17.01
C LEU A 230 4.49 -6.86 -17.14
N ARG A 231 5.07 -5.98 -16.32
CA ARG A 231 4.85 -4.53 -16.40
C ARG A 231 5.13 -3.94 -17.79
N SER A 232 6.12 -4.45 -18.53
CA SER A 232 6.36 -3.98 -19.91
C SER A 232 5.25 -4.39 -20.87
N VAL A 233 4.64 -5.56 -20.67
CA VAL A 233 3.47 -6.02 -21.44
C VAL A 233 2.24 -5.16 -21.12
N VAL A 234 1.99 -4.86 -19.84
CA VAL A 234 0.87 -4.00 -19.41
C VAL A 234 0.96 -2.57 -20.00
N ARG A 235 2.17 -2.10 -20.32
CA ARG A 235 2.39 -0.77 -20.91
C ARG A 235 1.97 -0.67 -22.38
N LEU A 236 1.77 -1.79 -23.09
CA LEU A 236 1.35 -1.80 -24.49
C LEU A 236 0.09 -0.94 -24.72
N PRO A 237 0.00 -0.15 -25.81
CA PRO A 237 -1.11 0.77 -26.04
C PRO A 237 -2.33 0.08 -26.67
N ILE A 238 -2.78 -1.06 -26.13
CA ILE A 238 -3.97 -1.79 -26.59
C ILE A 238 -5.18 -1.34 -25.76
N ALA A 239 -5.99 -0.42 -26.30
CA ALA A 239 -7.06 0.25 -25.56
C ALA A 239 -8.14 -0.72 -25.06
N ASP A 240 -8.53 -1.70 -25.89
CA ASP A 240 -9.62 -2.65 -25.58
C ASP A 240 -9.27 -3.61 -24.42
N LEU A 241 -7.98 -3.81 -24.13
CA LEU A 241 -7.49 -4.63 -23.02
C LEU A 241 -7.25 -3.84 -21.73
N LYS A 242 -7.61 -2.56 -21.70
CA LYS A 242 -7.37 -1.67 -20.56
C LYS A 242 -8.69 -1.14 -20.01
N TYR A 243 -8.69 -0.87 -18.71
CA TYR A 243 -9.75 -0.08 -18.12
C TYR A 243 -9.82 1.28 -18.82
N LYS A 244 -11.05 1.74 -19.08
CA LYS A 244 -11.30 3.10 -19.58
C LYS A 244 -10.58 4.10 -18.67
N PRO A 245 -9.77 5.03 -19.22
CA PRO A 245 -9.11 6.05 -18.41
C PRO A 245 -10.12 6.80 -17.56
N TRP A 246 -9.83 6.95 -16.27
CA TRP A 246 -10.63 7.78 -15.37
C TRP A 246 -9.94 9.12 -15.23
N THR A 247 -10.65 10.21 -15.49
CA THR A 247 -10.14 11.58 -15.29
C THR A 247 -10.83 12.18 -14.07
N PRO A 248 -10.09 12.44 -12.98
CA PRO A 248 -10.67 13.03 -11.77
C PRO A 248 -11.33 14.38 -12.08
N VAL A 249 -12.51 14.63 -11.49
CA VAL A 249 -13.22 15.90 -11.67
C VAL A 249 -12.80 16.92 -10.61
N THR A 250 -12.88 18.21 -10.91
CA THR A 250 -12.73 19.24 -9.88
C THR A 250 -13.92 19.20 -8.92
N PRO A 251 -13.69 19.13 -7.58
CA PRO A 251 -14.76 19.13 -6.59
C PRO A 251 -15.77 20.25 -6.86
N PRO A 252 -17.09 19.99 -6.83
CA PRO A 252 -18.09 21.00 -7.15
C PRO A 252 -17.91 22.32 -6.37
N ALA A 253 -17.51 22.22 -5.09
CA ALA A 253 -17.27 23.38 -4.24
C ALA A 253 -16.06 24.24 -4.68
N LEU A 254 -15.15 23.71 -5.49
CA LEU A 254 -13.88 24.34 -5.90
C LEU A 254 -13.84 24.71 -7.39
N ARG A 255 -14.97 24.59 -8.12
CA ARG A 255 -15.04 24.89 -9.56
C ARG A 255 -14.96 26.38 -9.88
N GLU A 256 -15.47 27.23 -8.99
CA GLU A 256 -15.41 28.67 -9.15
C GLU A 256 -14.03 29.21 -8.77
N GLU A 257 -13.58 30.30 -9.42
CA GLU A 257 -12.34 31.02 -9.11
C GLU A 257 -12.46 31.85 -7.82
N THR A 258 -13.08 31.29 -6.79
CA THR A 258 -13.10 31.86 -5.44
C THR A 258 -11.87 31.37 -4.68
N SER A 259 -11.27 32.25 -3.86
CA SER A 259 -10.18 31.86 -2.96
C SER A 259 -10.61 30.70 -2.06
N PHE A 260 -9.74 29.69 -1.92
CA PHE A 260 -9.99 28.50 -1.13
C PHE A 260 -10.32 28.86 0.33
N PHE A 261 -9.61 29.83 0.90
CA PHE A 261 -9.82 30.33 2.27
C PHE A 261 -11.19 31.00 2.44
N ASN A 262 -11.65 31.76 1.45
CA ASN A 262 -12.98 32.40 1.51
C ASN A 262 -14.11 31.37 1.53
N LEU A 263 -13.96 30.27 0.79
CA LEU A 263 -14.92 29.17 0.81
C LEU A 263 -14.95 28.47 2.18
N LEU A 264 -13.76 28.18 2.74
CA LEU A 264 -13.65 27.51 4.05
C LEU A 264 -14.18 28.36 5.21
N ARG A 265 -14.24 29.68 5.06
CA ARG A 265 -14.89 30.56 6.05
C ARG A 265 -16.39 30.33 6.16
N THR A 266 -17.05 29.87 5.09
CA THR A 266 -18.51 29.74 5.06
C THR A 266 -19.00 28.31 5.20
N ARG A 267 -18.17 27.33 4.85
CA ARG A 267 -18.50 25.90 4.92
C ARG A 267 -17.26 25.01 4.86
N ASP A 268 -17.38 23.81 5.40
CA ASP A 268 -16.43 22.73 5.20
C ASP A 268 -16.52 22.17 3.77
N ILE A 269 -15.43 21.57 3.31
CA ILE A 269 -15.36 20.92 1.99
C ILE A 269 -14.91 19.47 2.18
N LEU A 270 -15.76 18.53 1.78
CA LEU A 270 -15.43 17.10 1.72
C LEU A 270 -15.00 16.71 0.30
N VAL A 271 -13.87 16.05 0.16
CA VAL A 271 -13.36 15.49 -1.10
C VAL A 271 -13.21 13.97 -1.05
N HIS A 272 -13.31 13.30 -2.20
CA HIS A 272 -13.19 11.86 -2.40
C HIS A 272 -12.28 11.56 -3.60
N HIS A 273 -11.01 11.25 -3.34
CA HIS A 273 -10.04 10.80 -4.34
C HIS A 273 -10.26 9.31 -4.63
N PRO A 274 -9.98 8.81 -5.85
CA PRO A 274 -9.50 9.51 -7.05
C PRO A 274 -10.63 10.11 -7.90
N TYR A 275 -11.88 10.07 -7.43
CA TYR A 275 -13.03 10.58 -8.19
C TYR A 275 -12.94 12.09 -8.38
N GLU A 276 -12.53 12.79 -7.33
CA GLU A 276 -12.19 14.19 -7.34
C GLU A 276 -10.67 14.39 -7.45
N SER A 277 -10.25 15.48 -8.09
CA SER A 277 -8.84 15.74 -8.39
C SER A 277 -8.06 16.17 -7.15
N PHE A 278 -6.95 15.48 -6.88
CA PHE A 278 -5.98 15.87 -5.86
C PHE A 278 -5.34 17.23 -6.17
N SER A 279 -5.04 17.48 -7.45
CA SER A 279 -4.41 18.74 -7.88
C SER A 279 -5.31 19.95 -7.68
N SER A 280 -6.61 19.85 -7.99
CA SER A 280 -7.55 20.98 -7.79
C SER A 280 -8.10 21.09 -6.37
N SER A 281 -7.71 20.19 -5.46
CA SER A 281 -8.09 20.20 -4.03
C SER A 281 -6.90 20.44 -3.12
N VAL A 282 -6.22 19.38 -2.69
CA VAL A 282 -5.17 19.41 -1.67
C VAL A 282 -3.93 20.16 -2.16
N GLU A 283 -3.47 19.89 -3.38
CA GLU A 283 -2.33 20.60 -3.96
C GLU A 283 -2.64 22.09 -4.14
N ARG A 284 -3.84 22.41 -4.66
CA ARG A 284 -4.33 23.80 -4.77
C ARG A 284 -4.33 24.50 -3.41
N PHE A 285 -4.80 23.85 -2.34
CA PHE A 285 -4.81 24.43 -1.00
C PHE A 285 -3.40 24.74 -0.49
N VAL A 286 -2.45 23.81 -0.67
CA VAL A 286 -1.03 24.06 -0.30
C VAL A 286 -0.43 25.17 -1.15
N ARG A 287 -0.74 25.21 -2.45
CA ARG A 287 -0.27 26.26 -3.37
C ARG A 287 -0.78 27.63 -2.98
N GLU A 288 -2.09 27.78 -2.78
CA GLU A 288 -2.68 29.06 -2.32
C GLU A 288 -2.10 29.47 -0.96
N ALA A 289 -1.83 28.51 -0.06
CA ALA A 289 -1.19 28.78 1.22
C ALA A 289 0.27 29.25 1.07
N ALA A 290 1.03 28.67 0.13
CA ALA A 290 2.41 29.08 -0.16
C ALA A 290 2.47 30.47 -0.82
N GLU A 291 1.52 30.79 -1.69
CA GLU A 291 1.49 32.03 -2.45
C GLU A 291 0.94 33.24 -1.66
N ASP A 292 -0.07 33.03 -0.80
CA ASP A 292 -0.77 34.13 -0.11
C ASP A 292 0.17 34.84 0.89
N PRO A 293 0.38 36.18 0.78
CA PRO A 293 1.21 36.94 1.71
C PRO A 293 0.63 37.05 3.12
N ARG A 294 -0.66 36.77 3.32
CA ARG A 294 -1.31 36.77 4.65
C ARG A 294 -1.12 35.47 5.41
N VAL A 295 -0.68 34.40 4.75
CA VAL A 295 -0.38 33.14 5.45
C VAL A 295 0.92 33.30 6.22
N ARG A 296 0.88 32.94 7.50
CA ARG A 296 1.99 33.06 8.45
C ARG A 296 2.68 31.73 8.71
N SER A 297 1.92 30.66 8.85
CA SER A 297 2.46 29.34 9.18
C SER A 297 1.76 28.24 8.42
N ILE A 298 2.52 27.21 8.03
CA ILE A 298 2.03 25.97 7.42
C ILE A 298 2.62 24.80 8.19
N LYS A 299 1.77 23.97 8.79
CA LYS A 299 2.18 22.76 9.51
C LYS A 299 1.61 21.53 8.82
N MET A 300 2.45 20.56 8.49
CA MET A 300 2.03 19.40 7.70
C MET A 300 2.68 18.10 8.20
N THR A 301 1.87 17.05 8.30
CA THR A 301 2.39 15.68 8.45
C THR A 301 2.72 15.10 7.08
N VAL A 302 3.97 14.76 6.87
CA VAL A 302 4.51 14.25 5.61
C VAL A 302 4.82 12.77 5.79
N TYR A 303 3.83 11.93 5.50
CA TYR A 303 3.97 10.47 5.51
C TYR A 303 4.06 9.94 4.09
N ARG A 304 5.24 9.44 3.70
CA ARG A 304 5.57 8.90 2.36
C ARG A 304 5.37 9.88 1.21
N VAL A 305 6.47 10.39 0.68
CA VAL A 305 6.46 11.37 -0.40
C VAL A 305 6.86 10.72 -1.72
N GLY A 306 5.98 10.70 -2.71
CA GLY A 306 6.28 10.17 -4.05
C GLY A 306 7.48 10.83 -4.74
N ASP A 307 8.04 10.16 -5.75
CA ASP A 307 9.21 10.65 -6.50
C ASP A 307 8.92 11.99 -7.21
N GLU A 308 7.66 12.21 -7.59
CA GLU A 308 7.16 13.42 -8.25
C GLU A 308 6.07 14.12 -7.42
N THR A 309 6.30 14.35 -6.12
CA THR A 309 5.32 15.13 -5.35
C THR A 309 5.34 16.62 -5.76
N PRO A 310 4.18 17.25 -5.99
CA PRO A 310 4.10 18.70 -6.12
C PRO A 310 4.17 19.42 -4.75
N ILE A 311 3.97 18.70 -3.64
CA ILE A 311 3.81 19.30 -2.32
C ILE A 311 5.13 19.82 -1.74
N ILE A 312 6.21 19.06 -1.83
CA ILE A 312 7.51 19.46 -1.24
C ILE A 312 8.04 20.76 -1.86
N PRO A 313 8.07 20.93 -3.21
CA PRO A 313 8.45 22.20 -3.81
C PRO A 313 7.62 23.40 -3.30
N LEU A 314 6.31 23.23 -3.11
CA LEU A 314 5.44 24.29 -2.59
C LEU A 314 5.77 24.67 -1.14
N LEU A 315 6.13 23.70 -0.29
CA LEU A 315 6.55 23.93 1.08
C LEU A 315 7.90 24.66 1.15
N ILE A 316 8.84 24.28 0.28
CA ILE A 316 10.12 24.99 0.10
C ILE A 316 9.87 26.43 -0.33
N GLU A 317 8.97 26.66 -1.28
CA GLU A 317 8.60 28.00 -1.73
C GLU A 317 7.95 28.83 -0.62
N ALA A 318 7.07 28.23 0.19
CA ALA A 318 6.46 28.89 1.33
C ALA A 318 7.51 29.36 2.34
N ALA A 319 8.50 28.51 2.67
CA ALA A 319 9.60 28.87 3.56
C ALA A 319 10.48 29.97 2.96
N ALA A 320 10.81 29.88 1.67
CA ALA A 320 11.56 30.92 0.96
C ALA A 320 10.84 32.28 0.93
N ARG A 321 9.51 32.29 0.99
CA ARG A 321 8.66 33.48 1.12
C ARG A 321 8.52 33.98 2.58
N GLY A 322 9.28 33.41 3.52
CA GLY A 322 9.34 33.84 4.92
C GLY A 322 8.21 33.34 5.81
N LYS A 323 7.49 32.29 5.39
CA LYS A 323 6.45 31.64 6.21
C LYS A 323 7.09 30.65 7.18
N ASP A 324 6.50 30.51 8.36
CA ASP A 324 6.90 29.48 9.32
C ASP A 324 6.37 28.12 8.85
N VAL A 325 7.24 27.29 8.27
CA VAL A 325 6.85 25.98 7.74
C VAL A 325 7.38 24.89 8.66
N VAL A 326 6.47 24.03 9.14
CA VAL A 326 6.80 22.88 9.99
C VAL A 326 6.36 21.60 9.27
N CYS A 327 7.30 20.68 9.07
CA CYS A 327 7.04 19.39 8.43
C CYS A 327 7.42 18.24 9.34
N LEU A 328 6.46 17.35 9.61
CA LEU A 328 6.72 16.13 10.35
C LEU A 328 6.94 14.98 9.39
N VAL A 329 8.16 14.50 9.32
CA VAL A 329 8.56 13.47 8.36
C VAL A 329 8.69 12.15 9.09
N GLU A 330 7.87 11.17 8.72
CA GLU A 330 8.01 9.79 9.21
C GLU A 330 9.14 9.10 8.44
N LEU A 331 10.31 9.01 9.07
CA LEU A 331 11.45 8.34 8.46
C LEU A 331 11.25 6.81 8.40
N LYS A 332 10.58 6.18 9.39
CA LYS A 332 10.38 4.70 9.49
C LYS A 332 9.33 4.14 8.53
N ALA A 333 8.96 4.89 7.49
CA ALA A 333 8.06 4.40 6.46
C ALA A 333 8.77 3.32 5.62
N ARG A 334 8.33 2.06 5.79
CA ARG A 334 8.94 0.90 5.12
C ARG A 334 9.04 1.10 3.61
N PHE A 335 10.26 0.88 3.08
CA PHE A 335 10.69 0.98 1.68
C PHE A 335 10.91 2.39 1.14
N ASP A 336 10.57 3.43 1.90
CA ASP A 336 10.69 4.83 1.51
C ASP A 336 11.79 5.58 2.28
N GLU A 337 12.54 4.90 3.15
CA GLU A 337 13.39 5.55 4.15
C GLU A 337 14.45 6.46 3.52
N ARG A 338 15.22 5.96 2.54
CA ARG A 338 16.25 6.75 1.83
C ARG A 338 15.66 7.98 1.15
N ARG A 339 14.43 7.86 0.65
CA ARG A 339 13.74 8.94 -0.06
C ARG A 339 13.24 10.00 0.92
N ASN A 340 12.63 9.59 2.02
CA ASN A 340 12.18 10.50 3.07
C ASN A 340 13.37 11.26 3.68
N MET A 341 14.52 10.60 3.82
CA MET A 341 15.78 11.22 4.23
C MET A 341 16.25 12.32 3.25
N ALA A 342 16.27 12.03 1.95
CA ALA A 342 16.66 13.02 0.95
C ALA A 342 15.70 14.22 0.89
N TRP A 343 14.39 13.99 1.06
CA TRP A 343 13.41 15.06 1.11
C TRP A 343 13.51 15.90 2.39
N ALA A 344 13.73 15.26 3.53
CA ALA A 344 13.94 15.95 4.79
C ALA A 344 15.13 16.92 4.70
N GLN A 345 16.26 16.47 4.15
CA GLN A 345 17.42 17.34 3.94
C GLN A 345 17.09 18.55 3.05
N LYS A 346 16.38 18.34 1.93
CA LYS A 346 15.97 19.45 1.04
C LYS A 346 15.05 20.47 1.73
N LEU A 347 14.16 20.00 2.60
CA LEU A 347 13.27 20.86 3.39
C LEU A 347 14.08 21.68 4.40
N GLU A 348 14.99 21.04 5.15
CA GLU A 348 15.87 21.70 6.11
C GLU A 348 16.75 22.77 5.44
N ASP A 349 17.36 22.45 4.30
CA ASP A 349 18.19 23.37 3.52
C ASP A 349 17.42 24.62 3.08
N ALA A 350 16.09 24.50 2.92
CA ALA A 350 15.18 25.59 2.56
C ALA A 350 14.65 26.39 3.76
N GLY A 351 15.05 26.04 4.99
CA GLY A 351 14.60 26.71 6.22
C GLY A 351 13.27 26.19 6.78
N VAL A 352 12.77 25.05 6.30
CA VAL A 352 11.61 24.37 6.89
C VAL A 352 12.03 23.71 8.20
N HIS A 353 11.23 23.85 9.25
CA HIS A 353 11.44 23.14 10.49
C HIS A 353 10.98 21.68 10.36
N VAL A 354 11.93 20.78 10.10
CA VAL A 354 11.67 19.35 9.96
C VAL A 354 11.75 18.66 11.31
N ILE A 355 10.75 17.82 11.61
CA ILE A 355 10.67 17.06 12.85
C ILE A 355 10.56 15.57 12.52
N TYR A 356 11.43 14.80 13.16
CA TYR A 356 11.58 13.37 12.95
C TYR A 356 10.82 12.56 14.01
N GLY A 357 9.53 12.33 13.77
CA GLY A 357 8.72 11.46 14.63
C GLY A 357 8.69 11.85 16.12
N ILE A 358 8.17 10.95 16.95
CA ILE A 358 8.35 10.95 18.41
C ILE A 358 8.96 9.59 18.75
N ALA A 359 9.94 9.54 19.65
CA ALA A 359 10.52 8.27 20.11
C ALA A 359 9.42 7.28 20.56
N GLY A 360 9.44 6.04 20.07
CA GLY A 360 8.45 5.01 20.38
C GLY A 360 7.08 5.12 19.67
N LEU A 361 6.79 6.19 18.92
CA LEU A 361 5.51 6.36 18.20
C LEU A 361 5.73 6.64 16.71
N LYS A 362 4.93 5.98 15.86
CA LYS A 362 4.91 6.27 14.41
C LYS A 362 3.82 7.29 14.09
N ILE A 363 4.16 8.31 13.31
CA ILE A 363 3.20 9.33 12.88
C ILE A 363 2.50 8.83 11.62
N HIS A 364 1.18 8.67 11.69
CA HIS A 364 0.39 8.19 10.57
C HIS A 364 -0.84 9.07 10.30
N ALA A 365 -1.03 10.16 11.06
CA ALA A 365 -1.99 11.21 10.74
C ALA A 365 -1.68 11.88 9.39
N LYS A 366 -2.74 12.32 8.69
CA LYS A 366 -2.69 13.03 7.40
C LYS A 366 -3.35 14.39 7.58
N THR A 367 -2.62 15.28 8.22
CA THR A 367 -3.11 16.58 8.67
C THR A 367 -2.25 17.70 8.09
N LEU A 368 -2.91 18.75 7.65
CA LEU A 368 -2.31 20.00 7.20
C LEU A 368 -3.05 21.14 7.91
N LEU A 369 -2.32 22.10 8.44
CA LEU A 369 -2.83 23.27 9.13
C LEU A 369 -2.15 24.53 8.56
N VAL A 370 -2.95 25.50 8.18
CA VAL A 370 -2.52 26.80 7.65
C VAL A 370 -3.04 27.88 8.58
N ILE A 371 -2.14 28.74 9.05
CA ILE A 371 -2.46 29.89 9.90
C ILE A 371 -2.32 31.16 9.08
N ARG A 372 -3.37 31.98 9.02
CA ARG A 372 -3.49 33.15 8.15
C ARG A 372 -3.99 34.37 8.92
N ASP A 373 -3.42 35.54 8.62
CA ASP A 373 -3.93 36.82 9.09
C ASP A 373 -5.20 37.21 8.32
N GLU A 374 -6.33 37.28 9.03
CA GLU A 374 -7.60 37.80 8.54
C GLU A 374 -7.87 39.19 9.12
N VAL A 375 -8.90 39.87 8.59
CA VAL A 375 -9.31 41.20 9.06
C VAL A 375 -9.75 41.17 10.53
N ASP A 376 -10.34 40.06 10.97
CA ASP A 376 -10.84 39.81 12.32
C ASP A 376 -9.81 39.18 13.28
N GLY A 377 -8.57 38.95 12.81
CA GLY A 377 -7.50 38.35 13.60
C GLY A 377 -6.87 37.14 12.92
N ILE A 378 -6.12 36.34 13.68
CA ILE A 378 -5.51 35.12 13.15
C ILE A 378 -6.56 34.02 13.05
N ARG A 379 -6.63 33.35 11.89
CA ARG A 379 -7.52 32.22 11.65
C ARG A 379 -6.74 31.01 11.14
N GLY A 380 -7.17 29.82 11.55
CA GLY A 380 -6.62 28.57 11.05
C GLY A 380 -7.55 27.89 10.03
N TYR A 381 -6.94 27.16 9.11
CA TYR A 381 -7.58 26.36 8.08
C TYR A 381 -6.89 25.00 8.04
N ALA A 382 -7.65 23.92 8.05
CA ALA A 382 -7.09 22.58 8.14
C ALA A 382 -7.60 21.65 7.05
N HIS A 383 -6.81 20.62 6.77
CA HIS A 383 -7.21 19.42 6.06
C HIS A 383 -6.91 18.19 6.92
N ILE A 384 -7.88 17.27 7.02
CA ILE A 384 -7.74 15.98 7.70
C ILE A 384 -8.14 14.89 6.70
N GLY A 385 -7.20 13.99 6.36
CA GLY A 385 -7.40 12.96 5.33
C GLY A 385 -7.33 11.53 5.85
N THR A 386 -7.87 10.60 5.06
CA THR A 386 -7.69 9.15 5.26
C THR A 386 -6.41 8.63 4.60
N GLY A 387 -5.91 9.34 3.58
CA GLY A 387 -4.81 8.94 2.70
C GLY A 387 -3.67 9.93 2.62
N ASN A 388 -2.50 9.42 2.24
CA ASN A 388 -1.26 10.21 2.21
C ASN A 388 -1.29 11.30 1.13
N TYR A 389 -0.43 12.29 1.30
CA TYR A 389 -0.20 13.37 0.33
C TYR A 389 0.70 12.91 -0.85
N HIS A 390 0.31 11.81 -1.50
CA HIS A 390 1.09 11.18 -2.57
C HIS A 390 0.26 11.11 -3.87
N PHE A 391 0.73 11.80 -4.91
CA PHE A 391 0.00 12.01 -6.16
C PHE A 391 -0.37 10.70 -6.88
N GLU A 392 0.57 9.76 -7.04
CA GLU A 392 0.28 8.49 -7.74
C GLU A 392 -0.77 7.65 -7.01
N THR A 393 -0.65 7.49 -5.68
CA THR A 393 -1.65 6.75 -4.91
C THR A 393 -2.99 7.47 -4.90
N ALA A 394 -3.02 8.81 -4.92
CA ALA A 394 -4.28 9.57 -5.00
C ALA A 394 -5.07 9.32 -6.31
N ASN A 395 -4.48 8.66 -7.33
CA ASN A 395 -5.15 8.23 -8.56
C ASN A 395 -5.56 6.74 -8.54
N LEU A 396 -5.12 5.97 -7.55
CA LEU A 396 -5.38 4.52 -7.44
C LEU A 396 -6.12 4.13 -6.15
N TYR A 397 -6.03 4.95 -5.10
CA TYR A 397 -6.52 4.67 -3.75
C TYR A 397 -7.78 5.51 -3.52
N THR A 398 -8.83 4.91 -2.97
CA THR A 398 -10.02 5.67 -2.58
C THR A 398 -9.77 6.33 -1.23
N ASP A 399 -9.79 7.66 -1.17
CA ASP A 399 -9.47 8.42 0.05
C ASP A 399 -10.41 9.61 0.24
N LEU A 400 -10.76 9.89 1.49
CA LEU A 400 -11.59 11.02 1.88
C LEU A 400 -10.73 12.11 2.54
N GLY A 401 -11.08 13.36 2.29
CA GLY A 401 -10.44 14.53 2.90
C GLY A 401 -11.45 15.57 3.34
N LEU A 402 -11.33 16.06 4.58
CA LEU A 402 -12.15 17.15 5.12
C LEU A 402 -11.29 18.41 5.23
N PHE A 403 -11.68 19.46 4.51
CA PHE A 403 -11.17 20.81 4.73
C PHE A 403 -12.13 21.58 5.63
N THR A 404 -11.60 22.30 6.61
CA THR A 404 -12.40 23.02 7.60
C THR A 404 -11.70 24.27 8.12
N ALA A 405 -12.48 25.26 8.55
CA ALA A 405 -12.02 26.40 9.35
C ALA A 405 -12.72 26.47 10.71
N LYS A 406 -13.31 25.34 11.16
CA LYS A 406 -14.04 25.27 12.43
C LYS A 406 -13.09 25.46 13.60
N GLU A 407 -13.31 26.51 14.37
CA GLU A 407 -12.40 26.96 15.43
C GLU A 407 -12.05 25.84 16.43
N SER A 408 -13.02 25.03 16.84
CA SER A 408 -12.78 23.94 17.78
C SER A 408 -11.87 22.83 17.23
N TYR A 409 -11.90 22.57 15.92
CA TYR A 409 -11.00 21.59 15.28
C TYR A 409 -9.62 22.20 15.07
N ILE A 410 -9.55 23.48 14.71
CA ILE A 410 -8.31 24.22 14.53
C ILE A 410 -7.52 24.31 15.84
N GLU A 411 -8.19 24.66 16.94
CA GLU A 411 -7.56 24.72 18.27
C GLU A 411 -6.95 23.37 18.64
N GLU A 412 -7.73 22.28 18.51
CA GLU A 412 -7.24 20.93 18.78
C GLU A 412 -6.07 20.53 17.87
N LEU A 413 -6.10 20.86 16.58
CA LEU A 413 -4.99 20.59 15.68
C LEU A 413 -3.73 21.40 16.03
N ILE A 414 -3.86 22.66 16.46
CA ILE A 414 -2.72 23.44 16.94
C ILE A 414 -2.03 22.71 18.10
N HIS A 415 -2.81 22.23 19.07
CA HIS A 415 -2.29 21.46 20.17
C HIS A 415 -1.72 20.09 19.75
N PHE A 416 -2.34 19.44 18.77
CA PHE A 416 -1.81 18.22 18.17
C PHE A 416 -0.41 18.44 17.58
N PHE A 417 -0.21 19.53 16.83
CA PHE A 417 1.13 19.87 16.34
C PHE A 417 2.08 20.23 17.48
N HIS A 418 1.64 20.95 18.54
CA HIS A 418 2.49 21.23 19.71
C HIS A 418 2.87 19.96 20.49
N TYR A 419 1.97 18.99 20.60
CA TYR A 419 2.24 17.67 21.17
C TYR A 419 3.39 17.01 20.42
N LEU A 420 3.33 17.07 19.08
CA LEU A 420 4.34 16.47 18.22
C LEU A 420 5.68 17.21 18.19
N THR A 421 5.67 18.55 18.29
CA THR A 421 6.89 19.35 18.19
C THR A 421 7.58 19.62 19.52
N GLY A 422 6.83 19.63 20.63
CA GLY A 422 7.28 20.16 21.91
C GLY A 422 7.03 19.27 23.12
N ARG A 423 6.62 18.00 22.92
CA ARG A 423 6.26 17.06 24.00
C ARG A 423 5.26 17.66 25.01
N SER A 424 4.24 18.37 24.52
CA SER A 424 3.19 18.91 25.41
C SER A 424 2.28 17.79 25.91
N ASN A 425 2.01 17.66 27.21
CA ASN A 425 1.08 16.65 27.76
C ASN A 425 -0.39 17.06 27.59
N LYS A 426 -0.86 17.27 26.34
CA LYS A 426 -2.31 17.44 26.11
C LYS A 426 -2.97 16.06 26.14
N ASP A 427 -3.60 15.77 27.27
CA ASP A 427 -4.23 14.48 27.54
C ASP A 427 -5.72 14.44 27.18
N HIS A 428 -6.27 15.56 26.67
CA HIS A 428 -7.69 15.70 26.37
C HIS A 428 -7.95 16.38 25.01
N TYR A 429 -8.79 15.73 24.22
CA TYR A 429 -9.39 16.25 22.99
C TYR A 429 -10.91 16.03 23.09
N GLU A 430 -11.69 17.08 22.86
CA GLU A 430 -13.15 17.13 22.99
C GLU A 430 -13.87 16.75 21.69
N HIS A 431 -13.29 17.07 20.53
CA HIS A 431 -13.92 16.81 19.24
C HIS A 431 -13.19 15.75 18.42
N LEU A 432 -11.89 15.93 18.21
CA LEU A 432 -11.06 15.04 17.42
C LEU A 432 -10.75 13.76 18.20
N PHE A 433 -10.58 12.68 17.43
CA PHE A 433 -10.18 11.39 17.94
C PHE A 433 -8.69 11.30 17.64
N VAL A 434 -7.87 11.33 18.67
CA VAL A 434 -6.42 11.36 18.57
C VAL A 434 -5.86 10.13 19.24
N ALA A 435 -5.11 9.33 18.48
CA ALA A 435 -4.35 8.22 19.04
C ALA A 435 -2.96 8.69 19.45
N PRO A 436 -2.39 8.13 20.54
CA PRO A 436 -2.96 7.12 21.44
C PRO A 436 -3.80 7.71 22.60
N VAL A 437 -4.25 8.97 22.50
CA VAL A 437 -4.81 9.75 23.62
C VAL A 437 -6.23 9.34 24.00
N ASN A 438 -7.21 9.52 23.10
CA ASN A 438 -8.63 9.31 23.40
C ASN A 438 -9.35 8.40 22.39
N MET A 439 -8.69 8.01 21.29
CA MET A 439 -9.35 7.38 20.14
C MET A 439 -9.99 6.03 20.50
N SER A 440 -9.27 5.14 21.18
CA SER A 440 -9.79 3.82 21.58
C SER A 440 -11.00 3.94 22.51
N SER A 441 -10.87 4.72 23.60
CA SER A 441 -11.95 4.94 24.55
C SER A 441 -13.18 5.60 23.90
N ARG A 442 -12.98 6.50 22.93
CA ARG A 442 -14.10 7.09 22.18
C ARG A 442 -14.85 6.04 21.37
N PHE A 443 -14.17 5.21 20.59
CA PHE A 443 -14.85 4.16 19.82
C PHE A 443 -15.61 3.19 20.72
N LEU A 444 -15.02 2.76 21.84
CA LEU A 444 -15.70 1.91 22.82
C LEU A 444 -16.98 2.58 23.37
N SER A 445 -16.91 3.88 23.69
CA SER A 445 -18.09 4.64 24.17
C SER A 445 -19.18 4.77 23.10
N LEU A 446 -18.81 4.95 21.83
CA LEU A 446 -19.77 5.04 20.72
C LEU A 446 -20.49 3.71 20.51
N VAL A 447 -19.76 2.59 20.60
CA VAL A 447 -20.36 1.24 20.52
C VAL A 447 -21.33 1.01 21.67
N GLU A 448 -20.94 1.34 22.91
CA GLU A 448 -21.86 1.17 24.05
C GLU A 448 -23.10 2.07 23.94
N ARG A 449 -22.94 3.30 23.43
CA ARG A 449 -24.07 4.20 23.21
C ARG A 449 -25.09 3.63 22.20
N GLU A 450 -24.63 2.91 21.16
CA GLU A 450 -25.56 2.19 20.26
C GLU A 450 -26.30 1.06 21.00
N CYS A 451 -25.63 0.34 21.91
CA CYS A 451 -26.29 -0.64 22.77
C CYS A 451 -27.39 0.01 23.63
N GLU A 452 -27.11 1.17 24.22
CA GLU A 452 -28.08 1.91 25.03
C GLU A 452 -29.29 2.37 24.20
N HIS A 453 -29.06 2.88 22.99
CA HIS A 453 -30.14 3.25 22.06
C HIS A 453 -31.00 2.04 21.72
N HIS A 454 -30.39 0.91 21.37
CA HIS A 454 -31.12 -0.32 21.04
C HIS A 454 -31.96 -0.82 22.22
N ARG A 455 -31.38 -0.88 23.43
CA ARG A 455 -32.11 -1.27 24.67
C ARG A 455 -33.29 -0.34 24.96
N SER A 456 -33.17 0.93 24.58
CA SER A 456 -34.22 1.94 24.74
C SER A 456 -35.25 1.93 23.60
N GLY A 457 -35.17 0.98 22.66
CA GLY A 457 -36.06 0.89 21.49
C GLY A 457 -35.83 1.96 20.43
N ARG A 458 -34.68 2.65 20.47
CA ARG A 458 -34.29 3.67 19.49
C ARG A 458 -33.47 3.06 18.35
N PRO A 459 -33.45 3.68 17.16
CA PRO A 459 -32.64 3.20 16.05
C PRO A 459 -31.15 3.10 16.41
N ALA A 460 -30.56 1.92 16.21
CA ALA A 460 -29.15 1.65 16.48
C ALA A 460 -28.53 0.84 15.32
N HIS A 461 -27.40 1.32 14.80
CA HIS A 461 -26.70 0.72 13.66
C HIS A 461 -25.27 1.24 13.61
N ILE A 462 -24.31 0.33 13.51
CA ILE A 462 -22.90 0.64 13.31
C ILE A 462 -22.52 0.27 11.89
N VAL A 463 -21.93 1.21 11.15
CA VAL A 463 -21.28 0.91 9.86
C VAL A 463 -19.84 1.41 9.92
N ALA A 464 -18.87 0.55 9.64
CA ALA A 464 -17.47 0.95 9.64
C ALA A 464 -16.73 0.40 8.42
N LYS A 465 -16.11 1.31 7.67
CA LYS A 465 -15.24 1.03 6.53
C LYS A 465 -13.80 1.32 6.92
N MET A 466 -12.91 0.37 6.73
CA MET A 466 -11.47 0.54 6.98
C MET A 466 -10.65 -0.55 6.27
N ASN A 467 -9.33 -0.49 6.38
CA ASN A 467 -8.49 -1.52 5.74
C ASN A 467 -8.39 -2.78 6.59
N ASN A 468 -8.26 -2.63 7.91
CA ASN A 468 -7.97 -3.72 8.84
C ASN A 468 -8.80 -3.62 10.13
N LEU A 469 -9.22 -4.76 10.66
CA LEU A 469 -9.83 -4.93 11.98
C LEU A 469 -9.12 -6.05 12.74
N GLU A 470 -8.44 -5.70 13.83
CA GLU A 470 -7.62 -6.61 14.64
C GLU A 470 -7.73 -6.35 16.14
N ASP A 471 -8.02 -5.11 16.55
CA ASP A 471 -8.01 -4.75 17.96
C ASP A 471 -9.00 -5.56 18.81
N ARG A 472 -8.49 -6.20 19.87
CA ARG A 472 -9.27 -7.10 20.70
C ARG A 472 -10.42 -6.39 21.43
N GLU A 473 -10.17 -5.23 22.02
CA GLU A 473 -11.18 -4.55 22.85
C GLU A 473 -12.34 -4.06 21.99
N ILE A 474 -12.03 -3.53 20.81
CA ILE A 474 -13.04 -3.14 19.83
C ILE A 474 -13.83 -4.36 19.35
N ILE A 475 -13.18 -5.46 18.98
CA ILE A 475 -13.87 -6.69 18.52
C ILE A 475 -14.80 -7.23 19.61
N GLU A 476 -14.35 -7.28 20.87
CA GLU A 476 -15.17 -7.72 21.99
C GLU A 476 -16.37 -6.78 22.23
N ALA A 477 -16.19 -5.47 22.05
CA ALA A 477 -17.29 -4.51 22.13
C ALA A 477 -18.33 -4.70 21.01
N LEU A 478 -17.89 -4.97 19.78
CA LEU A 478 -18.78 -5.26 18.65
C LEU A 478 -19.56 -6.57 18.88
N TYR A 479 -18.93 -7.61 19.42
CA TYR A 479 -19.64 -8.83 19.80
C TYR A 479 -20.71 -8.57 20.87
N ARG A 480 -20.39 -7.79 21.92
CA ARG A 480 -21.40 -7.40 22.92
C ARG A 480 -22.55 -6.62 22.30
N ALA A 481 -22.27 -5.68 21.40
CA ALA A 481 -23.30 -4.92 20.70
C ALA A 481 -24.19 -5.82 19.83
N SER A 482 -23.60 -6.78 19.12
CA SER A 482 -24.35 -7.79 18.37
C SER A 482 -25.24 -8.63 19.29
N GLN A 483 -24.76 -9.07 20.45
CA GLN A 483 -25.55 -9.84 21.43
C GLN A 483 -26.74 -9.07 21.99
N VAL A 484 -26.63 -7.74 22.08
CA VAL A 484 -27.74 -6.85 22.47
C VAL A 484 -28.79 -6.72 21.36
N GLY A 485 -28.42 -6.94 20.10
CA GLY A 485 -29.31 -6.81 18.93
C GLY A 485 -28.95 -5.64 18.00
N VAL A 486 -27.84 -4.94 18.25
CA VAL A 486 -27.38 -3.84 17.38
C VAL A 486 -26.95 -4.42 16.03
N LYS A 487 -27.47 -3.87 14.93
CA LYS A 487 -27.02 -4.20 13.58
C LYS A 487 -25.62 -3.62 13.34
N ILE A 488 -24.70 -4.40 12.77
CA ILE A 488 -23.33 -3.99 12.50
C ILE A 488 -22.93 -4.43 11.10
N ASP A 489 -22.57 -3.48 10.23
CA ASP A 489 -22.04 -3.76 8.90
C ASP A 489 -20.59 -3.25 8.77
N LEU A 490 -19.66 -4.13 8.43
CA LEU A 490 -18.23 -3.83 8.35
C LEU A 490 -17.72 -4.01 6.92
N ILE A 491 -17.04 -2.98 6.40
CA ILE A 491 -16.42 -3.01 5.07
C ILE A 491 -14.89 -3.05 5.28
N ILE A 492 -14.31 -4.26 5.28
CA ILE A 492 -12.92 -4.52 5.62
C ILE A 492 -12.19 -5.12 4.42
N ARG A 493 -11.28 -4.37 3.80
CA ARG A 493 -10.61 -4.83 2.57
C ARG A 493 -9.58 -5.94 2.80
N THR A 494 -8.83 -5.87 3.91
CA THR A 494 -7.66 -6.72 4.14
C THR A 494 -7.82 -7.61 5.36
N VAL A 495 -7.10 -7.37 6.46
CA VAL A 495 -7.13 -8.26 7.63
C VAL A 495 -8.39 -8.02 8.46
N CYS A 496 -9.15 -9.09 8.74
CA CYS A 496 -10.26 -9.08 9.70
C CYS A 496 -10.11 -10.25 10.67
N CYS A 497 -9.90 -9.94 11.96
CA CYS A 497 -9.85 -10.94 13.03
C CYS A 497 -11.23 -11.23 13.66
N LEU A 498 -12.25 -10.44 13.31
CA LEU A 498 -13.64 -10.64 13.73
C LEU A 498 -14.29 -11.75 12.89
N ARG A 499 -15.05 -12.64 13.53
CA ARG A 499 -15.82 -13.70 12.87
C ARG A 499 -17.31 -13.33 12.86
N PRO A 500 -17.91 -13.03 11.70
CA PRO A 500 -19.34 -12.69 11.60
C PRO A 500 -20.24 -13.93 11.65
N GLY A 501 -21.53 -13.75 11.92
CA GLY A 501 -22.55 -14.80 11.80
C GLY A 501 -22.45 -15.97 12.78
N VAL A 502 -21.67 -15.86 13.85
CA VAL A 502 -21.54 -16.91 14.87
C VAL A 502 -22.73 -16.82 15.83
N MET A 503 -23.48 -17.91 15.96
CA MET A 503 -24.65 -18.01 16.84
C MET A 503 -24.32 -17.54 18.27
N HIS A 504 -25.20 -16.72 18.85
CA HIS A 504 -25.07 -16.11 20.18
C HIS A 504 -23.86 -15.19 20.40
N LEU A 505 -23.14 -14.82 19.34
CA LEU A 505 -21.96 -13.96 19.43
C LEU A 505 -21.98 -12.82 18.41
N SER A 506 -22.19 -13.13 17.13
CA SER A 506 -22.04 -12.17 16.02
C SER A 506 -23.12 -12.31 14.94
N GLU A 507 -24.32 -12.78 15.31
CA GLU A 507 -25.47 -12.96 14.40
C GLU A 507 -25.92 -11.65 13.73
N ASN A 508 -25.68 -10.50 14.36
CA ASN A 508 -26.04 -9.19 13.83
C ASN A 508 -24.86 -8.47 13.17
N ILE A 509 -23.74 -9.16 12.94
CA ILE A 509 -22.55 -8.61 12.29
C ILE A 509 -22.40 -9.19 10.89
N ARG A 510 -22.38 -8.30 9.90
CA ARG A 510 -22.04 -8.60 8.51
C ARG A 510 -20.67 -8.00 8.18
N VAL A 511 -19.82 -8.75 7.49
CA VAL A 511 -18.51 -8.28 7.04
C VAL A 511 -18.38 -8.51 5.54
N ILE A 512 -18.09 -7.44 4.80
CA ILE A 512 -17.79 -7.50 3.36
C ILE A 512 -16.40 -6.93 3.06
N SER A 513 -15.80 -7.37 1.96
CA SER A 513 -14.58 -6.83 1.35
C SER A 513 -14.87 -6.44 -0.09
N ILE A 514 -14.50 -5.22 -0.49
CA ILE A 514 -14.65 -4.73 -1.85
C ILE A 514 -13.29 -4.79 -2.53
N VAL A 515 -13.20 -5.58 -3.61
CA VAL A 515 -11.97 -5.75 -4.39
C VAL A 515 -12.28 -5.43 -5.84
N GLY A 516 -11.82 -4.26 -6.30
CA GLY A 516 -12.04 -3.75 -7.65
C GLY A 516 -10.80 -3.14 -8.27
N ARG A 517 -11.03 -2.28 -9.28
CA ARG A 517 -9.97 -1.52 -9.98
C ARG A 517 -9.22 -0.60 -9.03
N LEU A 518 -9.97 0.14 -8.21
CA LEU A 518 -9.42 1.06 -7.23
C LEU A 518 -9.16 0.34 -5.92
N LEU A 519 -8.14 0.80 -5.21
CA LEU A 519 -7.71 0.24 -3.96
C LEU A 519 -8.49 0.92 -2.82
N GLU A 520 -9.45 0.20 -2.23
CA GLU A 520 -10.29 0.74 -1.15
C GLU A 520 -9.46 1.12 0.08
N HIS A 521 -9.21 2.42 0.31
CA HIS A 521 -8.27 2.87 1.36
C HIS A 521 -8.92 3.75 2.43
N SER A 522 -10.03 4.40 2.10
CA SER A 522 -10.75 5.32 2.99
C SER A 522 -11.20 4.63 4.27
N ARG A 523 -11.12 5.38 5.38
CA ARG A 523 -11.69 4.99 6.67
C ARG A 523 -12.86 5.90 6.99
N LEU A 524 -14.01 5.29 7.21
CA LEU A 524 -15.28 5.96 7.44
C LEU A 524 -16.05 5.21 8.52
N TYR A 525 -16.40 5.92 9.58
CA TYR A 525 -17.10 5.38 10.74
C TYR A 525 -18.46 6.04 10.87
N TYR A 526 -19.49 5.23 11.04
CA TYR A 526 -20.87 5.66 11.17
C TYR A 526 -21.55 4.99 12.36
N PHE A 527 -22.26 5.80 13.14
CA PHE A 527 -23.08 5.38 14.27
C PHE A 527 -24.45 6.05 14.14
N ARG A 528 -25.53 5.26 14.23
CA ARG A 528 -26.90 5.73 14.03
C ARG A 528 -27.35 6.75 15.07
N ASN A 529 -26.86 6.62 16.30
CA ASN A 529 -27.07 7.49 17.44
C ASN A 529 -28.56 7.83 17.68
N GLY A 530 -29.45 6.84 17.57
CA GLY A 530 -30.87 7.02 17.88
C GLY A 530 -31.62 7.93 16.90
N GLN A 531 -31.10 8.20 15.70
CA GLN A 531 -31.72 9.03 14.68
C GLN A 531 -32.71 8.25 13.81
N GLU A 532 -33.78 8.86 13.32
CA GLU A 532 -34.75 8.22 12.43
C GLU A 532 -34.30 8.18 10.96
N GLU A 533 -33.48 9.14 10.55
CA GLU A 533 -32.89 9.20 9.21
C GLU A 533 -31.42 8.78 9.26
N PRO A 534 -30.96 7.82 8.43
CA PRO A 534 -29.56 7.39 8.46
C PRO A 534 -28.57 8.53 8.24
N ALA A 535 -28.90 9.45 7.33
CA ALA A 535 -28.03 10.57 7.01
C ALA A 535 -27.86 11.59 8.15
N ASP A 536 -28.65 11.49 9.22
CA ASP A 536 -28.56 12.38 10.39
C ASP A 536 -27.71 11.78 11.52
N GLY A 537 -27.23 10.54 11.37
CA GLY A 537 -26.29 9.89 12.29
C GLY A 537 -24.94 10.59 12.41
N GLU A 538 -24.05 10.01 13.18
CA GLU A 538 -22.69 10.51 13.38
C GLU A 538 -21.72 9.86 12.40
N PHE A 539 -21.01 10.67 11.63
CA PHE A 539 -20.01 10.24 10.66
C PHE A 539 -18.64 10.76 11.07
N SER A 540 -17.58 9.98 10.89
CA SER A 540 -16.20 10.40 11.14
C SER A 540 -15.26 9.80 10.11
N ILE A 541 -14.23 10.57 9.71
CA ILE A 541 -13.20 10.14 8.76
C ILE A 541 -11.80 10.44 9.29
N GLY A 542 -10.81 9.65 8.91
CA GLY A 542 -9.41 9.93 9.22
C GLY A 542 -8.49 8.75 8.99
N SER A 543 -7.35 8.75 9.68
CA SER A 543 -6.19 7.96 9.26
C SER A 543 -6.08 6.56 9.88
N ALA A 544 -6.75 6.29 11.00
CA ALA A 544 -6.61 5.03 11.74
C ALA A 544 -7.47 3.90 11.15
N ASP A 545 -7.00 2.67 11.33
CA ASP A 545 -7.79 1.44 11.27
C ASP A 545 -8.08 0.97 12.72
N TRP A 546 -8.98 0.00 12.93
CA TRP A 546 -9.15 -0.65 14.24
C TRP A 546 -8.12 -1.78 14.45
N MET A 547 -6.84 -1.40 14.50
CA MET A 547 -5.73 -2.28 14.90
C MET A 547 -5.08 -1.73 16.17
N SER A 548 -4.52 -2.63 17.00
CA SER A 548 -3.89 -2.24 18.27
C SER A 548 -2.78 -1.19 18.05
N ARG A 549 -1.98 -1.35 16.99
CA ARG A 549 -0.94 -0.38 16.64
C ARG A 549 -1.46 1.00 16.27
N ASN A 550 -2.62 1.12 15.63
CA ASN A 550 -3.18 2.41 15.21
C ASN A 550 -3.82 3.13 16.40
N LEU A 551 -4.50 2.38 17.27
CA LEU A 551 -5.21 2.94 18.42
C LEU A 551 -4.29 3.29 19.59
N HIS A 552 -3.16 2.59 19.75
CA HIS A 552 -2.32 2.68 20.95
C HIS A 552 -0.83 2.98 20.71
N ARG A 553 -0.30 2.75 19.51
CA ARG A 553 1.16 2.87 19.24
C ARG A 553 1.49 3.82 18.08
N ARG A 554 0.51 4.56 17.58
CA ARG A 554 0.66 5.51 16.49
C ARG A 554 -0.03 6.81 16.83
N VAL A 555 0.45 7.87 16.19
CA VAL A 555 -0.22 9.16 16.16
C VAL A 555 -1.15 9.19 14.96
N GLU A 556 -2.45 9.19 15.23
CA GLU A 556 -3.53 9.16 14.23
C GLU A 556 -4.56 10.23 14.57
N VAL A 557 -5.28 10.74 13.56
CA VAL A 557 -6.34 11.74 13.74
C VAL A 557 -7.57 11.32 12.94
N ILE A 558 -8.73 11.37 13.59
CA ILE A 558 -10.05 11.23 12.98
C ILE A 558 -10.91 12.43 13.38
N ALA A 559 -11.65 12.97 12.41
CA ALA A 559 -12.53 14.11 12.58
C ALA A 559 -14.00 13.74 12.33
N PRO A 560 -14.92 14.19 13.20
CA PRO A 560 -16.35 14.11 12.92
C PRO A 560 -16.73 15.00 11.73
N VAL A 561 -17.64 14.51 10.89
CA VAL A 561 -18.22 15.25 9.76
C VAL A 561 -19.63 15.70 10.14
N GLU A 562 -19.80 17.02 10.28
CA GLU A 562 -21.02 17.58 10.86
C GLU A 562 -22.02 18.09 9.82
N GLU A 563 -21.55 18.62 8.69
CA GLU A 563 -22.45 19.18 7.68
C GLU A 563 -23.37 18.12 7.07
N ARG A 564 -24.67 18.38 7.10
CA ARG A 564 -25.69 17.42 6.65
C ARG A 564 -25.53 17.01 5.19
N SER A 565 -25.09 17.91 4.31
CA SER A 565 -24.81 17.59 2.90
C SER A 565 -23.68 16.56 2.76
N HIS A 566 -22.62 16.71 3.58
CA HIS A 566 -21.50 15.77 3.59
C HIS A 566 -21.90 14.44 4.22
N LYS A 567 -22.68 14.45 5.32
CA LYS A 567 -23.23 13.22 5.91
C LYS A 567 -24.10 12.42 4.94
N ARG A 568 -24.98 13.09 4.17
CA ARG A 568 -25.77 12.46 3.11
C ARG A 568 -24.88 11.80 2.05
N ARG A 569 -23.85 12.53 1.59
CA ARG A 569 -22.87 11.99 0.62
C ARG A 569 -22.15 10.76 1.19
N LEU A 570 -21.69 10.81 2.44
CA LEU A 570 -21.02 9.69 3.10
C LEU A 570 -21.95 8.49 3.31
N TRP A 571 -23.21 8.70 3.67
CA TRP A 571 -24.20 7.64 3.73
C TRP A 571 -24.39 6.97 2.37
N THR A 572 -24.54 7.75 1.29
CA THR A 572 -24.64 7.20 -0.07
C THR A 572 -23.41 6.35 -0.42
N LEU A 573 -22.20 6.76 -0.04
CA LEU A 573 -20.99 5.95 -0.28
C LEU A 573 -21.02 4.63 0.49
N LEU A 574 -21.45 4.64 1.75
CA LEU A 574 -21.59 3.41 2.54
C LEU A 574 -22.67 2.50 1.96
N ASP A 575 -23.82 3.06 1.58
CA ASP A 575 -24.94 2.32 1.02
C ASP A 575 -24.58 1.66 -0.33
N LEU A 576 -23.89 2.39 -1.21
CA LEU A 576 -23.35 1.83 -2.46
C LEU A 576 -22.37 0.68 -2.20
N ALA A 577 -21.49 0.83 -1.21
CA ALA A 577 -20.52 -0.19 -0.85
C ALA A 577 -21.20 -1.44 -0.25
N LEU A 578 -22.17 -1.27 0.64
CA LEU A 578 -22.89 -2.36 1.31
C LEU A 578 -23.78 -3.18 0.37
N ASN A 579 -24.25 -2.54 -0.70
CA ASN A 579 -25.13 -3.13 -1.71
C ASN A 579 -24.42 -3.34 -3.07
N ASP A 580 -23.08 -3.34 -3.10
CA ASP A 580 -22.34 -3.54 -4.35
C ASP A 580 -22.63 -4.94 -4.92
N PRO A 581 -23.21 -5.04 -6.14
CA PRO A 581 -23.64 -6.32 -6.72
C PRO A 581 -22.53 -7.07 -7.46
N CYS A 582 -21.33 -6.48 -7.57
CA CYS A 582 -20.25 -6.94 -8.44
C CYS A 582 -18.96 -7.21 -7.68
N LEU A 583 -18.51 -6.28 -6.84
CA LEU A 583 -17.16 -6.28 -6.26
C LEU A 583 -17.14 -6.75 -4.80
N ALA A 584 -18.30 -6.91 -4.17
CA ALA A 584 -18.40 -7.31 -2.77
C ALA A 584 -18.21 -8.82 -2.57
N TRP A 585 -17.32 -9.14 -1.64
CA TRP A 585 -17.09 -10.47 -1.09
C TRP A 585 -17.55 -10.49 0.35
N GLU A 586 -18.45 -11.40 0.71
CA GLU A 586 -18.92 -11.55 2.09
C GLU A 586 -18.11 -12.60 2.83
N LEU A 587 -17.66 -12.25 4.04
CA LEU A 587 -16.95 -13.13 4.95
C LEU A 587 -17.95 -13.92 5.78
N ASP A 588 -17.83 -15.23 5.82
CA ASP A 588 -18.64 -16.09 6.69
C ASP A 588 -17.94 -16.41 8.02
N GLY A 589 -18.66 -17.09 8.92
CA GLY A 589 -18.12 -17.49 10.23
C GLY A 589 -16.98 -18.52 10.17
N THR A 590 -16.71 -19.14 9.01
CA THR A 590 -15.59 -20.08 8.80
C THR A 590 -14.29 -19.39 8.41
N GLY A 591 -14.36 -18.11 8.00
CA GLY A 591 -13.23 -17.38 7.45
C GLY A 591 -13.17 -17.42 5.91
N SER A 592 -14.20 -17.97 5.26
CA SER A 592 -14.26 -18.06 3.80
C SER A 592 -14.95 -16.82 3.24
N TYR A 593 -14.49 -16.36 2.08
CA TYR A 593 -15.09 -15.26 1.34
C TYR A 593 -15.88 -15.79 0.15
N THR A 594 -17.13 -15.37 0.03
CA THR A 594 -17.97 -15.69 -1.14
C THR A 594 -18.34 -14.39 -1.86
N ARG A 595 -18.14 -14.35 -3.17
CA ARG A 595 -18.51 -13.19 -3.98
C ARG A 595 -20.02 -13.20 -4.20
N HIS A 596 -20.68 -12.08 -3.91
CA HIS A 596 -22.06 -11.86 -4.32
C HIS A 596 -22.06 -11.43 -5.79
N ILE A 597 -22.64 -12.24 -6.67
CA ILE A 597 -22.88 -11.87 -8.06
C ILE A 597 -24.39 -11.82 -8.23
N SER A 598 -24.93 -10.63 -8.49
CA SER A 598 -26.35 -10.50 -8.83
C SER A 598 -26.66 -11.32 -10.10
N GLN A 599 -27.83 -11.98 -10.14
CA GLN A 599 -28.27 -12.77 -11.31
C GLN A 599 -28.85 -11.91 -12.44
N GLU A 600 -28.82 -10.58 -12.31
CA GLU A 600 -29.19 -9.65 -13.38
C GLU A 600 -28.14 -9.68 -14.52
N GLU A 601 -28.54 -9.32 -15.75
CA GLU A 601 -27.64 -9.29 -16.89
C GLU A 601 -26.40 -8.42 -16.59
N GLU A 602 -25.19 -8.93 -16.85
CA GLU A 602 -23.90 -8.27 -16.50
C GLU A 602 -23.81 -6.82 -17.02
N ASP A 603 -24.51 -6.49 -18.10
CA ASP A 603 -24.50 -5.15 -18.73
C ASP A 603 -25.32 -4.08 -17.97
N THR A 604 -26.11 -4.45 -16.95
CA THR A 604 -26.89 -3.47 -16.15
C THR A 604 -26.33 -3.23 -14.75
N LEU A 605 -25.32 -3.97 -14.33
CA LEU A 605 -24.78 -3.88 -12.98
C LEU A 605 -23.77 -2.73 -12.85
N VAL A 606 -23.97 -1.88 -11.85
CA VAL A 606 -23.08 -0.75 -11.53
C VAL A 606 -22.33 -1.09 -10.25
N SER A 607 -21.00 -1.15 -10.33
CA SER A 607 -20.15 -1.30 -9.13
C SER A 607 -20.15 -0.05 -8.27
N SER A 608 -19.77 -0.19 -7.00
CA SER A 608 -19.57 0.94 -6.08
C SER A 608 -18.39 1.85 -6.45
N GLN A 609 -17.47 1.36 -7.31
CA GLN A 609 -16.33 2.11 -7.86
C GLN A 609 -16.64 2.77 -9.20
#